data_AF-A0A7H4MSA8-F1
#
_entry.id   AF-A0A7H4MSA8-F1
#
_cell.length_a   1.000
_cell.length_b   1.000
_cell.length_c   1.000
_cell.angle_alpha   90.00
_cell.angle_beta   90.00
_cell.angle_gamma   90.00
#
_symmetry.space_group_name_H-M   'P 1'
#
loop_
_entity.id
_entity.type
_entity.pdbx_description
1 polymer ?
#
loop_
_entity_poly.entity_id
_entity_poly.type
_entity_poly.pdbx_seq_one_letter_code
_entity_poly.pdbx_strand_id
1 'polypeptide(L)'
;MVLSTLVGTLLGEICNMEKGINTLVSKLQQLMSAKGKKKASAHESYIQSYVAIIVLFCASGTGVFGAMREGMTGDASILIAKAFLDFFTATIFACTLGIAVAAISVPMLLIQLTLAACAAIIMPLTTPMMLADFSAVGGMLLVATGLRICGIKMFAVVNMLPALVLAMPISAAWTLFFA
;
A
#
# COMPACT_ATOMS: atom_id res chain seq x y z
N MET A 1 -8.86 -15.32 -1.92
CA MET A 1 -8.24 -14.40 -0.93
C MET A 1 -7.17 -15.06 -0.03
N VAL A 2 -7.51 -16.00 0.87
CA VAL A 2 -6.62 -16.49 1.95
C VAL A 2 -5.28 -17.04 1.45
N LEU A 3 -5.31 -17.85 0.37
CA LEU A 3 -4.11 -18.43 -0.21
C LEU A 3 -3.16 -17.36 -0.79
N SER A 4 -3.72 -16.32 -1.42
CA SER A 4 -2.92 -15.18 -1.90
C SER A 4 -2.28 -14.40 -0.76
N THR A 5 -3.02 -14.15 0.32
CA THR A 5 -2.48 -13.47 1.50
C THR A 5 -1.33 -14.28 2.12
N LEU A 6 -1.49 -15.60 2.28
CA LEU A 6 -0.46 -16.46 2.84
C LEU A 6 0.80 -16.52 1.95
N VAL A 7 0.63 -16.86 0.67
CA VAL A 7 1.75 -17.02 -0.27
C VAL A 7 2.44 -15.68 -0.51
N GLY A 8 1.69 -14.59 -0.66
CA GLY A 8 2.25 -13.26 -0.84
C GLY A 8 2.99 -12.73 0.39
N THR A 9 2.48 -12.99 1.59
CA THR A 9 3.20 -12.61 2.82
C THR A 9 4.47 -13.43 2.99
N LEU A 10 4.43 -14.75 2.71
CA LEU A 10 5.62 -15.60 2.74
C LEU A 10 6.69 -15.14 1.75
N LEU A 11 6.29 -14.84 0.51
CA LEU A 11 7.22 -14.32 -0.50
C LEU A 11 7.80 -12.96 -0.11
N GLY A 12 6.98 -12.06 0.44
CA GLY A 12 7.46 -10.77 0.93
C GLY A 12 8.41 -10.88 2.12
N GLU A 13 8.19 -11.86 3.00
CA GLU A 13 9.07 -12.17 4.13
C GLU A 13 10.43 -12.72 3.66
N ILE A 14 10.41 -13.67 2.70
CA ILE A 14 11.62 -14.22 2.10
C ILE A 14 12.43 -13.13 1.38
N CYS A 15 11.75 -12.25 0.63
CA CYS A 15 12.37 -11.11 -0.04
C CYS A 15 12.75 -9.97 0.90
N ASN A 16 12.32 -10.01 2.16
CA ASN A 16 12.61 -9.02 3.19
C ASN A 16 12.31 -7.57 2.75
N MET A 17 11.18 -7.37 2.07
CA MET A 17 10.84 -6.10 1.42
C MET A 17 10.77 -4.93 2.42
N GLU A 18 10.37 -5.21 3.65
CA GLU A 18 10.34 -4.24 4.73
C GLU A 18 11.73 -3.67 5.03
N LYS A 19 12.79 -4.49 5.07
CA LYS A 19 14.16 -3.99 5.26
C LYS A 19 14.59 -3.08 4.10
N GLY A 20 14.21 -3.44 2.88
CA GLY A 20 14.46 -2.63 1.68
C GLY A 20 13.84 -1.24 1.81
N ILE A 21 12.53 -1.16 2.07
CA ILE A 21 11.83 0.12 2.20
C ILE A 21 12.33 0.92 3.41
N ASN A 22 12.56 0.28 4.56
CA ASN A 22 13.12 0.95 5.74
C ASN A 22 14.48 1.58 5.44
N THR A 23 15.33 0.92 4.65
CA THR A 23 16.64 1.44 4.24
C THR A 23 16.51 2.61 3.26
N LEU A 24 15.54 2.57 2.34
CA LEU A 24 15.27 3.68 1.42
C LEU A 24 14.78 4.91 2.18
N VAL A 25 13.81 4.73 3.07
CA VAL A 25 13.27 5.80 3.91
C VAL A 25 14.35 6.39 4.82
N SER A 26 15.20 5.55 5.43
CA SER A 26 16.27 6.03 6.30
C SER A 26 17.31 6.85 5.54
N LYS A 27 17.67 6.44 4.31
CA LYS A 27 18.55 7.23 3.43
C LYS A 27 17.92 8.57 3.04
N LEU A 28 16.64 8.57 2.67
CA LEU A 28 15.91 9.79 2.32
C LEU A 28 15.82 10.76 3.53
N GLN A 29 15.58 10.20 4.71
CA GLN A 29 15.53 10.94 5.96
C GLN A 29 16.90 11.52 6.34
N GLN A 30 17.99 10.78 6.13
CA GLN A 30 19.35 11.26 6.34
C GLN A 30 19.73 12.38 5.36
N LEU A 31 19.30 12.30 4.10
CA LEU A 31 19.53 13.35 3.10
C LEU A 31 18.73 14.62 3.41
N MET A 32 17.49 14.49 3.87
CA MET A 32 16.67 15.64 4.27
C MET A 32 17.04 16.20 5.65
N SER A 33 17.59 15.37 6.54
CA SER A 33 18.07 15.77 7.87
C SER A 33 19.57 16.09 7.83
N ALA A 34 19.98 17.04 6.98
CA ALA A 34 21.26 17.69 7.18
C ALA A 34 21.23 18.38 8.55
N LYS A 35 22.11 17.92 9.47
CA LYS A 35 22.42 18.53 10.78
C LYS A 35 21.52 18.11 11.95
N GLY A 36 21.75 16.93 12.51
CA GLY A 36 21.29 16.61 13.87
C GLY A 36 21.46 15.16 14.30
N LYS A 37 22.44 14.88 15.15
CA LYS A 37 22.56 13.61 15.90
C LYS A 37 21.32 13.42 16.79
N LYS A 38 20.31 12.67 16.36
CA LYS A 38 19.20 12.22 17.22
C LYS A 38 19.34 10.74 17.57
N LYS A 39 18.95 10.39 18.80
CA LYS A 39 18.99 9.03 19.38
C LYS A 39 18.44 7.98 18.41
N ALA A 40 19.21 6.92 18.16
CA ALA A 40 18.91 5.88 17.19
C ALA A 40 17.50 5.24 17.33
N SER A 41 16.98 5.05 18.55
CA SER A 41 15.69 4.37 18.74
C SER A 41 14.47 5.21 18.36
N ALA A 42 14.51 6.54 18.54
CA ALA A 42 13.41 7.42 18.13
C ALA A 42 13.30 7.52 16.60
N HIS A 43 14.44 7.37 15.92
CA HIS A 43 14.53 7.38 14.46
C HIS A 43 13.91 6.11 13.86
N GLU A 44 14.16 4.93 14.45
CA GLU A 44 13.57 3.67 13.99
C GLU A 44 12.05 3.66 14.12
N SER A 45 11.51 4.08 15.29
CA SER A 45 10.05 4.16 15.46
C SER A 45 9.40 5.11 14.47
N TYR A 46 10.04 6.24 14.17
CA TYR A 46 9.57 7.18 13.16
C TYR A 46 9.52 6.56 11.76
N ILE A 47 10.59 5.88 11.34
CA ILE A 47 10.63 5.19 10.03
C ILE A 47 9.50 4.16 9.95
N GLN A 48 9.31 3.38 11.00
CA GLN A 48 8.30 2.32 11.04
C GLN A 48 6.88 2.87 10.90
N SER A 49 6.57 3.99 11.58
CA SER A 49 5.29 4.68 11.43
C SER A 49 5.14 5.31 10.04
N TYR A 50 6.20 5.93 9.51
CA TYR A 50 6.18 6.54 8.18
C TYR A 50 5.92 5.51 7.07
N VAL A 51 6.60 4.37 7.14
CA VAL A 51 6.42 3.26 6.21
C VAL A 51 5.00 2.69 6.28
N ALA A 52 4.44 2.54 7.48
CA ALA A 52 3.05 2.13 7.62
C ALA A 52 2.09 3.12 6.95
N ILE A 53 2.31 4.42 7.12
CA ILE A 53 1.48 5.47 6.51
C ILE A 53 1.64 5.49 4.97
N ILE A 54 2.85 5.31 4.43
CA ILE A 54 3.05 5.15 2.98
C ILE A 54 2.21 3.99 2.45
N VAL A 55 2.23 2.84 3.12
CA VAL A 55 1.45 1.67 2.70
C VAL A 55 -0.06 1.94 2.82
N LEU A 56 -0.51 2.63 3.87
CA LEU A 56 -1.91 3.03 4.06
C LEU A 56 -2.44 3.88 2.91
N PHE A 57 -1.63 4.82 2.41
CA PHE A 57 -2.01 5.69 1.29
C PHE A 57 -1.84 5.00 -0.07
N CYS A 58 -0.69 4.37 -0.31
CA CYS A 58 -0.29 3.88 -1.63
C CYS A 58 -0.85 2.50 -1.97
N ALA A 59 -1.00 1.61 -0.99
CA ALA A 59 -1.39 0.21 -1.20
C ALA A 59 -2.78 -0.11 -0.65
N SER A 60 -3.67 0.88 -0.68
CA SER A 60 -5.10 0.66 -0.40
C SER A 60 -5.73 -0.14 -1.55
N GLY A 61 -6.48 -1.20 -1.20
CA GLY A 61 -7.25 -1.97 -2.19
C GLY A 61 -8.19 -1.09 -3.02
N THR A 62 -8.82 -0.09 -2.37
CA THR A 62 -9.69 0.88 -3.05
C THR A 62 -8.92 1.88 -3.92
N GLY A 63 -7.67 2.19 -3.57
CA GLY A 63 -6.82 3.07 -4.37
C GLY A 63 -6.38 2.40 -5.67
N VAL A 64 -5.92 1.16 -5.58
CA VAL A 64 -5.52 0.37 -6.75
C VAL A 64 -6.72 0.05 -7.63
N PHE A 65 -7.82 -0.43 -7.04
CA PHE A 65 -9.05 -0.73 -7.79
C PHE A 65 -9.66 0.51 -8.42
N GLY A 66 -9.74 1.61 -7.67
CA GLY A 66 -10.26 2.87 -8.19
C GLY A 66 -9.43 3.38 -9.37
N ALA A 67 -8.10 3.31 -9.30
CA ALA A 67 -7.23 3.78 -10.39
C ALA A 67 -7.43 2.95 -11.66
N MET A 68 -7.58 1.63 -11.52
CA MET A 68 -7.90 0.76 -12.65
C MET A 68 -9.30 1.03 -13.22
N ARG A 69 -10.29 1.27 -12.37
CA ARG A 69 -11.65 1.59 -12.81
C ARG A 69 -11.71 2.93 -13.52
N GLU A 70 -11.11 3.97 -12.95
CA GLU A 70 -11.01 5.28 -13.58
C GLU A 70 -10.31 5.21 -14.93
N GLY A 71 -9.19 4.48 -15.01
CA GLY A 71 -8.45 4.31 -16.28
C GLY A 71 -9.24 3.58 -17.38
N MET A 72 -10.16 2.67 -17.02
CA MET A 72 -10.97 1.93 -17.99
C MET A 72 -12.31 2.61 -18.31
N THR A 73 -13.01 3.12 -17.32
CA THR A 73 -14.40 3.62 -17.47
C THR A 73 -14.50 5.14 -17.37
N GLY A 74 -13.43 5.84 -17.00
CA GLY A 74 -13.44 7.28 -16.69
C GLY A 74 -14.19 7.64 -15.40
N ASP A 75 -14.56 6.65 -14.58
CA ASP A 75 -15.33 6.86 -13.35
C ASP A 75 -14.38 7.07 -12.16
N ALA A 76 -14.13 8.34 -11.83
CA ALA A 76 -13.27 8.75 -10.73
C ALA A 76 -13.94 8.71 -9.35
N SER A 77 -15.20 8.28 -9.22
CA SER A 77 -15.98 8.38 -7.98
C SER A 77 -15.30 7.71 -6.77
N ILE A 78 -14.63 6.58 -7.00
CA ILE A 78 -13.88 5.85 -5.96
C ILE A 78 -12.62 6.61 -5.54
N LEU A 79 -11.87 7.16 -6.50
CA LEU A 79 -10.66 7.92 -6.22
C LEU A 79 -10.98 9.23 -5.51
N ILE A 80 -12.07 9.89 -5.89
CA ILE A 80 -12.55 11.11 -5.23
C ILE A 80 -12.91 10.79 -3.77
N ALA A 81 -13.71 9.75 -3.52
CA ALA A 81 -14.04 9.34 -2.16
C ALA A 81 -12.78 9.03 -1.32
N LYS A 82 -11.79 8.36 -1.92
CA LYS A 82 -10.49 8.08 -1.29
C LYS A 82 -9.69 9.36 -1.03
N ALA A 83 -9.65 10.30 -1.97
CA ALA A 83 -8.94 11.57 -1.79
C ALA A 83 -9.49 12.38 -0.61
N PHE A 84 -10.82 12.38 -0.41
CA PHE A 84 -11.42 12.99 0.78
C PHE A 84 -10.97 12.31 2.08
N LEU A 85 -10.98 10.98 2.15
CA LEU A 85 -10.48 10.25 3.32
C LEU A 85 -8.98 10.50 3.54
N ASP A 86 -8.22 10.60 2.47
CA ASP A 86 -6.78 10.80 2.51
C ASP A 86 -6.40 12.20 2.97
N PHE A 87 -7.17 13.21 2.62
CA PHE A 87 -6.99 14.57 3.10
C PHE A 87 -7.07 14.66 4.64
N PHE A 88 -8.12 14.07 5.24
CA PHE A 88 -8.28 14.09 6.69
C PHE A 88 -7.22 13.24 7.40
N THR A 89 -6.94 12.04 6.90
CA THR A 89 -5.91 11.18 7.49
C THR A 89 -4.51 11.79 7.36
N ALA A 90 -4.18 12.41 6.23
CA ALA A 90 -2.91 13.11 6.05
C ALA A 90 -2.77 14.31 7.00
N THR A 91 -3.85 15.05 7.24
CA THR A 91 -3.87 16.15 8.21
C THR A 91 -3.56 15.64 9.63
N ILE A 92 -4.16 14.51 10.04
CA ILE A 92 -3.90 13.88 11.33
C ILE A 92 -2.44 13.43 11.44
N PHE A 93 -1.90 12.78 10.41
CA PHE A 93 -0.50 12.34 10.41
C PHE A 93 0.50 13.49 10.27
N ALA A 94 0.11 14.63 9.67
CA ALA A 94 0.96 15.80 9.57
C ALA A 94 1.27 16.39 10.96
N CYS A 95 0.35 16.27 11.93
CA CYS A 95 0.62 16.67 13.32
C CYS A 95 1.74 15.87 13.98
N THR A 96 2.00 14.64 13.53
CA THR A 96 3.00 13.73 14.14
C THR A 96 4.28 13.62 13.31
N LEU A 97 4.18 13.51 11.98
CA LEU A 97 5.32 13.34 11.08
C LEU A 97 5.71 14.61 10.30
N GLY A 98 4.92 15.67 10.38
CA GLY A 98 5.21 16.97 9.77
C GLY A 98 5.24 16.94 8.24
N ILE A 99 6.17 17.69 7.66
CA ILE A 99 6.34 17.85 6.21
C ILE A 99 6.59 16.53 5.48
N ALA A 100 7.10 15.49 6.16
CA ALA A 100 7.35 14.19 5.55
C ALA A 100 6.08 13.55 4.96
N VAL A 101 4.89 13.87 5.50
CA VAL A 101 3.61 13.37 4.99
C VAL A 101 3.34 13.88 3.57
N ALA A 102 3.71 15.13 3.26
CA ALA A 102 3.54 15.69 1.92
C ALA A 102 4.35 14.92 0.86
N ALA A 103 5.51 14.38 1.23
CA ALA A 103 6.34 13.59 0.32
C ALA A 103 5.69 12.25 -0.10
N ILE A 104 4.66 11.76 0.61
CA ILE A 104 3.92 10.53 0.26
C ILE A 104 3.06 10.72 -1.00
N SER A 105 2.68 11.97 -1.32
CA SER A 105 1.93 12.27 -2.55
C SER A 105 2.67 11.82 -3.82
N VAL A 106 4.01 11.86 -3.82
CA VAL A 106 4.83 11.50 -4.97
C VAL A 106 4.72 9.99 -5.32
N PRO A 107 5.04 9.04 -4.41
CA PRO A 107 4.87 7.62 -4.69
C PRO A 107 3.40 7.26 -4.92
N MET A 108 2.45 7.91 -4.22
CA MET A 108 1.02 7.65 -4.38
C MET A 108 0.54 7.99 -5.80
N LEU A 109 0.89 9.18 -6.31
CA LEU A 109 0.55 9.60 -7.66
C LEU A 109 1.22 8.73 -8.72
N LEU A 110 2.50 8.39 -8.54
CA LEU A 110 3.21 7.50 -9.45
C LEU A 110 2.49 6.15 -9.60
N ILE A 111 2.10 5.54 -8.47
CA ILE A 111 1.42 4.24 -8.47
C ILE A 111 0.04 4.35 -9.12
N GLN A 112 -0.78 5.32 -8.70
CA GLN A 112 -2.15 5.46 -9.22
C GLN A 112 -2.18 5.83 -10.70
N LEU A 113 -1.32 6.74 -11.15
CA LEU A 113 -1.25 7.14 -12.56
C LEU A 113 -0.76 5.99 -13.45
N THR A 114 0.24 5.23 -12.98
CA THR A 114 0.73 4.05 -13.71
C THR A 114 -0.37 3.00 -13.83
N LEU A 115 -1.10 2.74 -12.75
CA LEU A 115 -2.22 1.79 -12.77
C LEU A 115 -3.37 2.25 -13.66
N ALA A 116 -3.71 3.54 -13.64
CA ALA A 116 -4.73 4.11 -14.52
C ALA A 116 -4.33 3.99 -15.99
N ALA A 117 -3.06 4.24 -16.33
CA ALA A 117 -2.55 4.08 -17.70
C ALA A 117 -2.55 2.60 -18.15
N CYS A 118 -2.24 1.66 -17.26
CA CYS A 118 -2.24 0.23 -17.56
C CYS A 118 -3.64 -0.42 -17.47
N ALA A 119 -4.65 0.31 -17.00
CA ALA A 119 -5.99 -0.21 -16.75
C ALA A 119 -6.63 -0.88 -17.98
N ALA A 120 -6.44 -0.29 -19.15
CA ALA A 120 -6.99 -0.80 -20.41
C ALA A 120 -6.47 -2.20 -20.77
N ILE A 121 -5.30 -2.58 -20.27
CA ILE A 121 -4.70 -3.91 -20.50
C ILE A 121 -5.11 -4.87 -19.37
N ILE A 122 -5.12 -4.40 -18.12
CA ILE A 122 -5.32 -5.26 -16.95
C ILE A 122 -6.79 -5.61 -16.73
N MET A 123 -7.69 -4.62 -16.81
CA MET A 123 -9.11 -4.79 -16.51
C MET A 123 -9.88 -5.80 -17.41
N PRO A 124 -9.61 -5.93 -18.72
CA PRO A 124 -10.29 -6.95 -19.53
C PRO A 124 -9.85 -8.39 -19.18
N LEU A 125 -8.71 -8.56 -18.51
CA LEU A 125 -8.24 -9.87 -18.04
C LEU A 125 -8.79 -10.24 -16.64
N THR A 126 -9.44 -9.31 -15.94
CA THR A 126 -9.93 -9.52 -14.57
C THR A 126 -11.41 -9.89 -14.53
N THR A 127 -11.74 -10.92 -13.76
CA THR A 127 -13.13 -11.29 -13.47
C THR A 127 -13.66 -10.55 -12.24
N PRO A 128 -15.00 -10.43 -12.07
CA PRO A 128 -15.59 -9.87 -10.86
C PRO A 128 -15.14 -10.56 -9.57
N MET A 129 -14.88 -11.87 -9.64
CA MET A 129 -14.40 -12.67 -8.50
C MET A 129 -12.95 -12.31 -8.12
N MET A 130 -12.08 -12.14 -9.12
CA MET A 130 -10.70 -11.67 -8.89
C MET A 130 -10.66 -10.28 -8.26
N LEU A 131 -11.57 -9.39 -8.66
CA LEU A 131 -11.71 -8.05 -8.09
C LEU A 131 -12.18 -8.09 -6.63
N ALA A 132 -13.15 -8.95 -6.31
CA ALA A 132 -13.61 -9.15 -4.94
C ALA A 132 -12.47 -9.68 -4.05
N ASP A 133 -11.71 -10.66 -4.54
CA ASP A 133 -10.53 -11.21 -3.85
C ASP A 133 -9.47 -10.14 -3.62
N PHE A 134 -9.16 -9.33 -4.63
CA PHE A 134 -8.19 -8.25 -4.54
C PHE A 134 -8.61 -7.20 -3.49
N SER A 135 -9.88 -6.78 -3.52
CA SER A 135 -10.43 -5.83 -2.55
C SER A 135 -10.34 -6.38 -1.12
N ALA A 136 -10.64 -7.67 -0.93
CA ALA A 136 -10.58 -8.31 0.37
C ALA A 136 -9.14 -8.42 0.92
N VAL A 137 -8.15 -8.71 0.07
CA VAL A 137 -6.72 -8.64 0.43
C VAL A 137 -6.33 -7.21 0.81
N GLY A 138 -6.73 -6.21 0.03
CA GLY A 138 -6.47 -4.80 0.33
C GLY A 138 -7.09 -4.31 1.63
N GLY A 139 -8.30 -4.77 1.96
CA GLY A 139 -8.94 -4.52 3.25
C GLY A 139 -8.15 -5.13 4.42
N MET A 140 -7.66 -6.36 4.26
CA MET A 140 -6.80 -7.02 5.26
C MET A 140 -5.49 -6.25 5.49
N LEU A 141 -4.83 -5.76 4.42
CA LEU A 141 -3.64 -4.92 4.57
C LEU A 141 -3.96 -3.62 5.31
N LEU A 142 -5.09 -2.97 5.02
CA LEU A 142 -5.55 -1.77 5.74
C LEU A 142 -5.71 -2.02 7.24
N VAL A 143 -6.32 -3.15 7.62
CA VAL A 143 -6.45 -3.54 9.03
C VAL A 143 -5.08 -3.78 9.67
N ALA A 144 -4.19 -4.53 9.03
CA ALA A 144 -2.83 -4.77 9.54
C ALA A 144 -2.04 -3.46 9.70
N THR A 145 -2.20 -2.53 8.77
CA THR A 145 -1.58 -1.20 8.82
C THR A 145 -2.14 -0.36 9.96
N GLY A 146 -3.46 -0.36 10.14
CA GLY A 146 -4.12 0.33 11.25
C GLY A 146 -3.64 -0.18 12.62
N LEU A 147 -3.55 -1.51 12.80
CA LEU A 147 -3.03 -2.11 14.03
C LEU A 147 -1.57 -1.72 14.33
N ARG A 148 -0.75 -1.59 13.28
CA ARG A 148 0.63 -1.09 13.41
C ARG A 148 0.68 0.38 13.79
N ILE A 149 -0.15 1.22 13.17
CA ILE A 149 -0.22 2.65 13.48
C ILE A 149 -0.72 2.89 14.91
N CYS A 150 -1.70 2.11 15.38
CA CYS A 150 -2.18 2.14 16.76
C CYS A 150 -1.16 1.61 17.78
N GLY A 151 -0.03 1.04 17.34
CA GLY A 151 1.00 0.49 18.22
C GLY A 151 0.59 -0.81 18.94
N ILE A 152 -0.52 -1.45 18.53
CA ILE A 152 -1.00 -2.69 19.15
C ILE A 152 -0.09 -3.85 18.77
N LYS A 153 0.27 -3.95 17.48
CA LYS A 153 1.18 -4.98 16.98
C LYS A 153 1.99 -4.48 15.78
N MET A 154 3.30 -4.68 15.85
CA MET A 154 4.20 -4.40 14.74
C MET A 154 4.11 -5.52 13.71
N PHE A 155 3.33 -5.30 12.66
CA PHE A 155 3.27 -6.16 11.49
C PHE A 155 4.23 -5.68 10.41
N ALA A 156 4.86 -6.60 9.70
CA ALA A 156 5.65 -6.31 8.51
C ALA A 156 4.74 -5.99 7.31
N VAL A 157 4.00 -4.88 7.36
CA VAL A 157 2.95 -4.54 6.38
C VAL A 157 3.50 -4.49 4.96
N VAL A 158 4.74 -4.03 4.78
CA VAL A 158 5.42 -4.03 3.49
C VAL A 158 5.59 -5.44 2.92
N ASN A 159 5.88 -6.43 3.76
CA ASN A 159 6.02 -7.83 3.34
C ASN A 159 4.67 -8.43 2.91
N MET A 160 3.54 -7.78 3.26
CA MET A 160 2.21 -8.20 2.80
C MET A 160 1.85 -7.62 1.43
N LEU A 161 2.60 -6.63 0.91
CA LEU A 161 2.32 -6.01 -0.40
C LEU A 161 2.28 -7.00 -1.58
N PRO A 162 3.16 -8.01 -1.67
CA PRO A 162 3.10 -8.98 -2.78
C PRO A 162 1.78 -9.75 -2.83
N ALA A 163 1.06 -9.87 -1.71
CA ALA A 163 -0.26 -10.50 -1.70
C ALA A 163 -1.29 -9.77 -2.57
N LEU A 164 -1.18 -8.46 -2.74
CA LEU A 164 -2.05 -7.69 -3.65
C LEU A 164 -1.78 -8.05 -5.11
N VAL A 165 -0.50 -8.14 -5.49
CA VAL A 165 -0.11 -8.48 -6.87
C VAL A 165 -0.49 -9.92 -7.20
N LEU A 166 -0.34 -10.84 -6.24
CA LEU A 166 -0.64 -12.26 -6.42
C LEU A 166 -2.13 -12.59 -6.34
N ALA A 167 -2.97 -11.68 -5.83
CA ALA A 167 -4.41 -11.93 -5.67
C ALA A 167 -5.09 -12.24 -7.00
N MET A 168 -4.75 -11.48 -8.05
CA MET A 168 -5.30 -11.66 -9.39
C MET A 168 -4.87 -13.00 -10.04
N PRO A 169 -3.57 -13.31 -10.23
CA PRO A 169 -3.15 -14.55 -10.90
C PRO A 169 -3.54 -15.82 -10.13
N ILE A 170 -3.50 -15.81 -8.79
CA ILE A 170 -3.91 -16.97 -7.99
C ILE A 170 -5.42 -17.21 -8.12
N SER A 171 -6.22 -16.14 -8.11
CA SER A 171 -7.67 -16.25 -8.28
C SER A 171 -8.02 -16.75 -9.69
N ALA A 172 -7.33 -16.27 -10.74
CA ALA A 172 -7.48 -16.79 -12.09
C ALA A 172 -7.10 -18.28 -12.22
N ALA A 173 -5.96 -18.69 -11.66
CA ALA A 173 -5.53 -20.09 -11.66
C ALA A 173 -6.53 -20.99 -10.92
N TRP A 174 -7.09 -20.51 -9.80
CA TRP A 174 -8.11 -21.24 -9.06
C TRP A 174 -9.39 -21.44 -9.88
N THR A 175 -9.86 -20.39 -10.57
CA THR A 175 -11.03 -20.49 -11.46
C THR A 175 -10.79 -21.38 -12.68
N LEU A 176 -9.55 -21.60 -13.12
CA LEU A 176 -9.24 -22.50 -14.25
C LEU A 176 -9.12 -23.97 -13.83
N PHE A 177 -8.71 -24.24 -12.59
CA PHE A 177 -8.50 -25.61 -12.09
C PHE A 177 -9.73 -26.19 -11.37
N PHE A 178 -10.57 -25.36 -10.75
CA PHE A 178 -11.66 -25.82 -9.87
C PHE A 178 -13.07 -25.31 -10.25
N ALA A 179 -13.22 -24.46 -11.27
CA ALA A 179 -14.52 -24.05 -11.82
C ALA A 179 -14.69 -24.56 -13.25
#